data_AF-L9V5W1-F1
#
_entry.id   AF-L9V5W1-F1
#
_cell.length_a   1.000
_cell.length_b   1.000
_cell.length_c   1.000
_cell.angle_alpha   90.00
_cell.angle_beta   90.00
_cell.angle_gamma   90.00
#
_symmetry.space_group_name_H-M   'P 1'
#
loop_
_entity.id
_entity.type
_entity.pdbx_description
1 polymer ?
#
loop_
_entity_poly.entity_id
_entity_poly.type
_entity_poly.pdbx_seq_one_letter_code
_entity_poly.pdbx_strand_id
1 'polypeptide(L)'
;MTTAQDYDRPRTVVENGVEFTKWDCTRIIVDTNRDDLAEVWVQVQYIAEYWREELDTTTHMERVTATYYGDELDINTHRRVPIEGAYAGADRLSWTIIRDVTAVDQYGTEIASVEWPIEEWNCISMMEETIGEI
;
A
#
# COMPACT_ATOMS: atom_id res chain seq x y z
N MET A 1 11.00 -26.49 -1.91
CA MET A 1 9.66 -26.01 -2.29
C MET A 1 9.26 -25.05 -1.21
N THR A 2 9.41 -23.75 -1.45
CA THR A 2 8.93 -22.68 -0.58
C THR A 2 7.41 -22.71 -0.63
N THR A 3 6.77 -22.84 0.53
CA THR A 3 5.31 -22.88 0.65
C THR A 3 4.79 -21.47 0.88
N ALA A 4 3.55 -21.16 0.48
CA ALA A 4 2.93 -19.84 0.65
C ALA A 4 3.01 -19.26 2.08
N GLN A 5 3.20 -20.10 3.11
CA GLN A 5 3.41 -19.70 4.51
C GLN A 5 4.76 -19.03 4.79
N ASP A 6 5.74 -19.10 3.89
CA ASP A 6 7.03 -18.42 4.03
C ASP A 6 6.96 -16.92 3.69
N TYR A 7 5.85 -16.48 3.10
CA TYR A 7 5.60 -15.10 2.70
C TYR A 7 4.80 -14.29 3.74
N ASP A 8 4.23 -14.92 4.79
CA ASP A 8 3.39 -14.25 5.80
C ASP A 8 4.20 -13.66 6.98
N ARG A 9 5.26 -12.89 6.73
CA ARG A 9 5.96 -12.17 7.82
C ARG A 9 6.10 -10.69 7.50
N PRO A 10 5.75 -9.80 8.45
CA PRO A 10 6.05 -8.39 8.32
C PRO A 10 7.53 -8.19 7.99
N ARG A 11 7.82 -7.34 7.01
CA ARG A 11 9.18 -7.02 6.60
C ARG A 11 9.48 -5.57 6.94
N THR A 12 10.53 -5.38 7.71
CA THR A 12 11.04 -4.06 8.08
C THR A 12 12.28 -3.73 7.26
N VAL A 13 12.33 -2.51 6.76
CA VAL A 13 13.53 -1.90 6.21
C VAL A 13 13.71 -0.53 6.80
N VAL A 14 14.96 -0.23 7.13
CA VAL A 14 15.36 1.04 7.71
C VAL A 14 16.13 1.81 6.66
N GLU A 15 15.61 2.97 6.28
CA GLU A 15 16.22 3.86 5.29
C GLU A 15 16.33 5.25 5.90
N ASN A 16 17.55 5.80 5.95
CA ASN A 16 17.86 7.12 6.53
C ASN A 16 17.26 7.37 7.93
N GLY A 17 17.13 6.32 8.76
CA GLY A 17 16.60 6.40 10.12
C GLY A 17 15.06 6.38 10.21
N VAL A 18 14.38 6.10 9.10
CA VAL A 18 12.94 5.80 9.06
C VAL A 18 12.77 4.30 8.91
N GLU A 19 11.98 3.69 9.79
CA GLU A 19 11.65 2.27 9.76
C GLU A 19 10.32 2.06 9.03
N PHE A 20 10.35 1.37 7.91
CA PHE A 20 9.18 0.99 7.13
C PHE A 20 8.91 -0.50 7.33
N THR A 21 7.83 -0.82 8.02
CA THR A 21 7.39 -2.21 8.23
C THR A 21 6.15 -2.48 7.38
N LYS A 22 6.32 -3.21 6.28
CA LYS A 22 5.18 -3.73 5.51
C LYS A 22 4.64 -4.95 6.21
N TRP A 23 3.41 -4.85 6.70
CA TRP A 23 2.74 -5.91 7.43
C TRP A 23 2.09 -6.93 6.49
N ASP A 24 1.45 -6.41 5.43
CA ASP A 24 0.83 -7.15 4.34
C ASP A 24 0.83 -6.28 3.07
N CYS A 25 0.20 -6.71 1.98
CA CYS A 25 0.20 -5.92 0.75
C CYS A 25 -0.50 -4.55 0.85
N THR A 26 -1.35 -4.33 1.86
CA THR A 26 -2.18 -3.12 2.02
C THR A 26 -1.79 -2.27 3.21
N ARG A 27 -0.99 -2.80 4.14
CA ARG A 27 -0.68 -2.15 5.41
C ARG A 27 0.82 -1.94 5.58
N ILE A 28 1.19 -0.72 5.91
CA ILE A 28 2.55 -0.32 6.27
C ILE A 28 2.52 0.44 7.60
N ILE A 29 3.46 0.11 8.46
CA ILE A 29 3.73 0.81 9.71
C ILE A 29 5.02 1.59 9.50
N VAL A 30 5.00 2.88 9.82
CA VAL A 30 6.17 3.76 9.73
C VAL A 30 6.51 4.27 11.12
N ASP A 31 7.73 4.00 11.57
CA ASP A 31 8.25 4.47 12.85
C ASP A 31 9.58 5.19 12.64
N THR A 32 9.86 6.20 13.47
CA THR A 32 11.13 6.93 13.40
C THR A 32 11.37 7.74 14.67
N ASN A 33 12.66 7.94 14.98
CA ASN A 33 13.12 8.91 15.97
C ASN A 33 13.46 10.27 15.34
N ARG A 34 13.06 10.50 14.09
CA ARG A 34 13.32 11.74 13.37
C ARG A 34 12.22 12.76 13.65
N ASP A 35 12.64 13.95 14.07
CA ASP A 35 11.73 15.08 14.35
C ASP A 35 11.31 15.84 13.08
N ASP A 36 11.95 15.57 11.94
CA ASP A 36 11.70 16.27 10.68
C ASP A 36 10.70 15.56 9.75
N LEU A 37 10.24 14.34 10.10
CA LEU A 37 9.18 13.65 9.37
C LEU A 37 7.84 14.39 9.52
N ALA A 38 7.21 14.73 8.39
CA ALA A 38 5.91 15.40 8.38
C ALA A 38 4.81 14.56 7.74
N GLU A 39 5.10 13.89 6.62
CA GLU A 39 4.12 13.06 5.94
C GLU A 39 4.75 11.77 5.42
N VAL A 40 3.89 10.78 5.21
CA VAL A 40 4.21 9.57 4.48
C VAL A 40 3.29 9.49 3.27
N TRP A 41 3.89 9.35 2.10
CA TRP A 41 3.22 9.11 0.83
C TRP A 41 3.33 7.63 0.50
N VAL A 42 2.19 6.99 0.26
CA VAL A 42 2.12 5.57 -0.07
C VAL A 42 1.50 5.45 -1.44
N GLN A 43 2.30 5.02 -2.42
CA GLN A 43 1.78 4.72 -3.74
C GLN A 43 1.19 3.31 -3.74
N VAL A 44 -0.05 3.22 -4.21
CA VAL A 44 -0.79 1.97 -4.28
C VAL A 44 -1.26 1.68 -5.69
N GLN A 45 -1.36 0.39 -5.98
CA GLN A 45 -1.90 -0.17 -7.21
C GLN A 45 -3.21 -0.93 -6.91
N TYR A 46 -4.23 -0.77 -7.73
CA TYR A 46 -5.48 -1.54 -7.62
C TYR A 46 -6.11 -1.77 -8.99
N ILE A 47 -7.08 -2.69 -9.09
CA ILE A 47 -7.82 -2.93 -10.34
C ILE A 47 -8.98 -1.95 -10.39
N ALA A 48 -8.99 -1.08 -11.41
CA ALA A 48 -10.05 -0.12 -11.59
C ALA A 48 -11.22 -0.71 -12.40
N GLU A 49 -10.90 -1.39 -13.49
CA GLU A 49 -11.90 -1.92 -14.41
C GLU A 49 -11.64 -3.40 -14.68
N TYR A 50 -12.72 -4.16 -14.83
CA TYR A 50 -12.67 -5.55 -15.25
C TYR A 50 -13.76 -5.86 -16.25
N TRP A 51 -13.33 -6.24 -17.45
CA TRP A 51 -14.20 -6.58 -18.56
C TRP A 51 -14.30 -8.10 -18.66
N ARG A 52 -15.27 -8.68 -17.94
CA ARG A 52 -15.42 -10.14 -17.81
C ARG A 52 -15.50 -10.88 -19.15
N GLU A 53 -16.11 -10.27 -20.17
CA GLU A 53 -16.26 -10.85 -21.51
C GLU A 53 -14.93 -10.89 -22.28
N GLU A 54 -14.02 -9.95 -21.99
CA GLU A 54 -12.73 -9.80 -22.65
C GLU A 54 -11.57 -10.36 -21.81
N LEU A 55 -11.85 -10.77 -20.55
CA LEU A 55 -10.87 -11.15 -19.54
C LEU A 55 -9.77 -10.09 -19.35
N ASP A 56 -10.13 -8.82 -19.54
CA ASP A 56 -9.21 -7.70 -19.45
C ASP A 56 -9.37 -6.94 -18.13
N THR A 57 -8.25 -6.52 -17.56
CA THR A 57 -8.16 -5.77 -16.30
C THR A 57 -7.35 -4.50 -16.51
N THR A 58 -7.90 -3.35 -16.12
CA THR A 58 -7.15 -2.09 -16.07
C THR A 58 -6.71 -1.82 -14.64
N THR A 59 -5.40 -1.71 -14.38
CA THR A 59 -4.88 -1.31 -13.07
C THR A 59 -4.63 0.19 -12.99
N HIS A 60 -4.93 0.80 -11.85
CA HIS A 60 -4.66 2.20 -11.54
C HIS A 60 -3.60 2.34 -10.46
N MET A 61 -2.93 3.49 -10.48
CA MET A 61 -1.91 3.89 -9.51
C MET A 61 -2.34 5.18 -8.83
N GLU A 62 -2.36 5.18 -7.50
CA GLU A 62 -2.79 6.33 -6.69
C GLU A 62 -1.85 6.55 -5.50
N ARG A 63 -1.75 7.80 -5.05
CA ARG A 63 -0.98 8.16 -3.86
C ARG A 63 -1.92 8.41 -2.69
N VAL A 64 -1.73 7.66 -1.61
CA VAL A 64 -2.35 7.90 -0.31
C VAL A 64 -1.37 8.69 0.55
N THR A 65 -1.81 9.81 1.11
CA THR A 65 -1.00 10.63 2.04
C THR A 65 -1.48 10.42 3.47
N ALA A 66 -0.54 10.27 4.40
CA ALA A 66 -0.80 10.22 5.82
C ALA A 66 0.13 11.20 6.56
N THR A 67 -0.44 12.06 7.39
CA THR A 67 0.31 13.01 8.22
C THR A 67 0.90 12.30 9.44
N TYR A 68 2.16 12.62 9.75
CA TYR A 68 2.86 12.14 10.94
C TYR A 68 2.65 13.11 12.11
N TYR A 69 2.34 12.57 13.29
CA TYR A 69 2.05 13.36 14.49
C TYR A 69 3.04 13.16 15.64
N GLY A 70 4.17 12.48 15.39
CA GLY A 70 5.23 12.25 16.39
C GLY A 70 5.25 10.87 17.04
N ASP A 71 4.33 9.98 16.66
CA ASP A 71 4.27 8.59 17.11
C ASP A 71 4.17 7.65 15.89
N GLU A 72 4.40 6.34 16.10
CA GLU A 72 4.25 5.29 15.08
C GLU A 72 2.98 5.48 14.22
N LEU A 73 3.16 5.46 12.90
CA LEU A 73 2.11 5.69 11.93
C LEU A 73 1.68 4.38 11.25
N ASP A 74 0.51 3.89 11.61
CA ASP A 74 -0.13 2.73 10.98
C ASP A 74 -1.01 3.16 9.80
N ILE A 75 -0.59 2.78 8.59
CA ILE A 75 -1.25 3.12 7.33
C ILE A 75 -1.86 1.87 6.74
N ASN A 76 -3.18 1.80 6.83
CA ASN A 76 -3.99 0.85 6.09
C ASN A 76 -4.53 1.50 4.81
N THR A 77 -3.98 1.12 3.66
CA THR A 77 -4.29 1.75 2.38
C THR A 77 -5.62 1.31 1.77
N HIS A 78 -6.06 0.08 2.03
CA HIS A 78 -7.34 -0.41 1.48
C HIS A 78 -8.54 0.36 2.03
N ARG A 79 -8.42 0.93 3.23
CA ARG A 79 -9.46 1.76 3.85
C ARG A 79 -9.44 3.22 3.40
N ARG A 80 -8.40 3.64 2.68
CA ARG A 80 -8.14 5.05 2.34
C ARG A 80 -8.35 5.39 0.88
N VAL A 81 -8.28 4.43 -0.04
CA VAL A 81 -8.60 4.65 -1.47
C VAL A 81 -10.12 4.60 -1.67
N PRO A 82 -10.78 5.71 -2.00
CA PRO A 82 -12.24 5.77 -2.08
C PRO A 82 -12.79 5.20 -3.41
N ILE A 83 -13.59 4.14 -3.31
CA ILE A 83 -14.98 3.96 -3.80
C ILE A 83 -15.36 4.29 -5.27
N GLU A 84 -14.72 5.21 -5.98
CA GLU A 84 -15.13 5.55 -7.36
C GLU A 84 -14.45 4.71 -8.44
N GLY A 85 -13.39 3.98 -8.08
CA GLY A 85 -12.50 3.37 -9.06
C GLY A 85 -12.44 1.87 -9.06
N ALA A 86 -12.62 1.16 -7.95
CA ALA A 86 -12.36 -0.28 -7.92
C ALA A 86 -13.61 -1.06 -8.33
N TYR A 87 -13.57 -1.69 -9.52
CA TYR A 87 -14.65 -2.45 -10.16
C TYR A 87 -15.96 -1.67 -10.31
N ALA A 88 -16.01 -0.71 -11.25
CA ALA A 88 -17.21 0.04 -11.64
C ALA A 88 -18.43 -0.88 -11.91
N GLY A 89 -19.21 -1.04 -10.85
CA GLY A 89 -20.31 -1.97 -10.66
C GLY A 89 -20.63 -2.08 -9.16
N ALA A 90 -20.63 -0.94 -8.45
CA ALA A 90 -21.07 -0.57 -7.10
C ALA A 90 -20.86 -1.50 -5.87
N ASP A 91 -20.68 -2.82 -6.01
CA ASP A 91 -20.79 -3.77 -4.90
C ASP A 91 -19.46 -4.49 -4.56
N ARG A 92 -18.35 -4.15 -5.23
CA ARG A 92 -17.05 -4.83 -5.05
C ARG A 92 -15.88 -3.87 -5.20
N LEU A 93 -14.90 -3.96 -4.30
CA LEU A 93 -13.62 -3.26 -4.40
C LEU A 93 -12.47 -4.27 -4.49
N SER A 94 -11.45 -4.02 -5.29
CA SER A 94 -10.18 -4.77 -5.25
C SER A 94 -9.32 -4.32 -4.08
N TRP A 95 -8.48 -5.20 -3.56
CA TRP A 95 -7.44 -4.79 -2.62
C TRP A 95 -6.43 -3.81 -3.26
N THR A 96 -5.98 -2.83 -2.47
CA THR A 96 -4.91 -1.91 -2.85
C THR A 96 -3.55 -2.48 -2.46
N ILE A 97 -2.61 -2.52 -3.39
CA ILE A 97 -1.27 -3.06 -3.17
C ILE A 97 -0.26 -1.94 -3.08
N ILE A 98 0.47 -1.86 -1.98
CA ILE A 98 1.57 -0.93 -1.76
C ILE A 98 2.73 -1.25 -2.70
N ARG A 99 3.09 -0.25 -3.52
CA ARG A 99 4.21 -0.28 -4.48
C ARG A 99 5.42 0.46 -3.95
N ASP A 100 5.21 1.65 -3.41
CA ASP A 100 6.27 2.44 -2.79
C ASP A 100 5.74 3.19 -1.57
N VAL A 101 6.68 3.48 -0.67
CA VAL A 101 6.44 4.32 0.51
C VAL A 101 7.56 5.33 0.58
N THR A 102 7.18 6.60 0.66
CA THR A 102 8.10 7.73 0.75
C THR A 102 7.78 8.54 1.99
N ALA A 103 8.77 8.71 2.86
CA ALA A 103 8.76 9.65 3.96
C ALA A 103 9.22 11.02 3.47
N VAL A 104 8.48 12.07 3.83
CA VAL A 104 8.81 13.45 3.46
C VAL A 104 8.87 14.38 4.67
N ASP A 105 9.73 15.38 4.57
CA ASP A 105 9.84 16.43 5.57
C ASP A 105 8.74 17.50 5.45
N GLN A 106 8.73 18.45 6.38
CA GLN A 106 7.81 19.60 6.42
C GLN A 106 7.85 20.52 5.18
N TYR A 107 8.87 20.39 4.33
CA TYR A 107 9.00 21.12 3.07
C TYR A 107 8.56 20.29 1.86
N GLY A 108 8.10 19.05 2.07
CA GLY A 108 7.76 18.10 1.03
C GLY A 108 8.99 17.47 0.36
N THR A 109 10.15 17.52 1.00
CA THR A 109 11.38 16.89 0.51
C THR A 109 11.38 15.43 0.90
N GLU A 110 11.66 14.54 -0.04
CA GLU A 110 11.90 13.13 0.25
C GLU A 110 13.12 12.96 1.14
N ILE A 111 12.93 12.29 2.28
CA ILE A 111 13.99 11.96 3.23
C ILE A 111 14.33 10.46 3.24
N ALA A 112 13.36 9.61 2.88
CA ALA A 112 13.55 8.19 2.69
C ALA A 112 12.47 7.64 1.76
N SER A 113 12.81 6.69 0.90
CA SER A 113 11.85 6.01 0.04
C SER A 113 12.21 4.55 -0.11
N VAL A 114 11.18 3.73 -0.24
CA VAL A 114 11.29 2.28 -0.29
C VAL A 114 10.31 1.75 -1.31
N GLU A 115 10.84 1.09 -2.34
CA GLU A 115 10.04 0.36 -3.33
C GLU A 115 9.82 -1.09 -2.87
N TRP A 116 8.56 -1.52 -2.84
CA TRP A 116 8.17 -2.87 -2.48
C TRP A 116 7.89 -3.79 -3.65
N PRO A 117 8.56 -4.97 -3.71
CA PRO A 117 8.17 -6.01 -4.64
C PRO A 117 6.73 -6.44 -4.38
N ILE A 118 5.93 -6.49 -5.44
CA ILE A 118 4.55 -7.00 -5.38
C ILE A 118 4.48 -8.53 -5.25
N GLU A 119 5.59 -9.21 -5.46
CA GLU A 119 5.67 -10.68 -5.42
C GLU A 119 5.84 -11.22 -3.99
N GLU A 120 6.17 -10.39 -3.00
CA GLU A 120 6.52 -10.86 -1.64
C GLU A 120 5.36 -11.45 -0.84
N TRP A 121 4.09 -11.18 -1.16
CA TRP A 121 2.94 -11.71 -0.41
C TRP A 121 1.84 -12.24 -1.34
N ASN A 122 2.18 -12.66 -2.56
CA ASN A 122 1.22 -12.92 -3.64
C ASN A 122 0.24 -11.74 -3.82
N CYS A 123 0.74 -10.50 -3.75
CA CYS A 123 -0.09 -9.31 -3.76
C CYS A 123 -0.91 -9.17 -5.05
N ILE A 124 -0.45 -9.76 -6.15
CA ILE A 124 -1.22 -9.85 -7.40
C ILE A 124 -2.50 -10.64 -7.18
N SER A 125 -2.42 -11.85 -6.62
CA SER A 125 -3.59 -12.66 -6.33
C SER A 125 -4.51 -11.97 -5.33
N MET A 126 -3.95 -11.27 -4.33
CA MET A 126 -4.75 -10.49 -3.40
C MET A 126 -5.43 -9.30 -4.10
N MET A 127 -4.80 -8.65 -5.08
CA MET A 127 -5.41 -7.58 -5.86
C MET A 127 -6.62 -8.09 -6.67
N GLU A 128 -6.54 -9.32 -7.17
CA GLU A 128 -7.64 -9.99 -7.88
C GLU A 128 -8.76 -10.47 -6.94
N GLU A 129 -8.51 -10.55 -5.63
CA GLU A 129 -9.55 -10.78 -4.62
C GLU A 129 -10.39 -9.51 -4.41
N THR A 130 -11.70 -9.70 -4.25
CA THR A 130 -12.64 -8.59 -4.05
C THR A 130 -13.14 -8.55 -2.61
N ILE A 131 -13.17 -7.35 -2.04
CA ILE A 131 -13.77 -7.03 -0.75
C ILE A 131 -15.25 -6.71 -1.00
N GLY A 132 -16.16 -7.44 -0.35
CA GLY A 132 -17.57 -7.08 -0.33
C GLY A 132 -17.83 -5.98 0.70
N GLU A 133 -18.71 -5.02 0.39
CA GLU A 133 -19.21 -4.07 1.40
C GLU A 133 -19.88 -4.85 2.54
N ILE A 134 -19.46 -4.62 3.79
CA ILE A 134 -20.11 -5.15 5.01
C ILE A 134 -20.95 -4.04 5.64
#